data_AF-A0A9P6A486-F1
#
_entry.id   AF-A0A9P6A486-F1
#
_cell.length_a   1.000
_cell.length_b   1.000
_cell.length_c   1.000
_cell.angle_alpha   90.00
_cell.angle_beta   90.00
_cell.angle_gamma   90.00
#
_symmetry.space_group_name_H-M   'P 1'
#
loop_
_entity.id
_entity.type
_entity.pdbx_description
1 polymer ?
#
loop_
_entity_poly.entity_id
_entity_poly.type
_entity_poly.pdbx_seq_one_letter_code
_entity_poly.pdbx_strand_id
1 'polypeptide(L)'
;MQTSNTFALIGIDRYRSPRIEDLSCCLSDAKSYRNHLITSLHVPEENILCLTDEAATRDGILNALRSRFLQNDKIGPEDAMIFGFVGHGAQVEAPDGWIADDMMSESLHGEPSHAQRLMDSKNLASRS
;
A
#
# COMPACT_ATOMS: atom_id res chain seq x y z
N MET A 1 -6.52 -34.57 3.66
CA MET A 1 -6.80 -33.34 2.90
C MET A 1 -6.00 -32.24 3.56
N GLN A 2 -5.07 -31.63 2.83
CA GLN A 2 -4.40 -30.42 3.31
C GLN A 2 -5.43 -29.29 3.20
N THR A 3 -5.72 -28.59 4.29
CA THR A 3 -6.67 -27.48 4.32
C THR A 3 -5.97 -26.23 3.80
N SER A 4 -6.47 -25.63 2.72
CA SER A 4 -6.01 -24.33 2.24
C SER A 4 -6.20 -23.27 3.31
N ASN A 5 -5.14 -22.56 3.66
CA ASN A 5 -5.12 -21.48 4.62
C ASN A 5 -5.16 -20.13 3.90
N THR A 6 -5.58 -19.08 4.59
CA THR A 6 -5.59 -17.71 4.04
C THR A 6 -4.73 -16.79 4.89
N PHE A 7 -3.95 -15.93 4.23
CA PHE A 7 -3.11 -14.90 4.85
C PHE A 7 -3.46 -13.54 4.27
N ALA A 8 -3.52 -12.52 5.12
CA ALA A 8 -3.93 -11.18 4.70
C ALA A 8 -2.98 -10.09 5.21
N LEU A 9 -2.74 -9.10 4.37
CA LEU A 9 -2.05 -7.86 4.70
C LEU A 9 -2.92 -6.68 4.29
N ILE A 10 -3.26 -5.82 5.24
CA ILE A 10 -4.04 -4.60 5.02
C ILE A 10 -3.13 -3.40 5.30
N GLY A 11 -2.82 -2.60 4.29
CA GLY A 11 -2.12 -1.32 4.46
C GLY A 11 -3.10 -0.15 4.50
N ILE A 12 -2.92 0.77 5.45
CA ILE A 12 -3.70 2.02 5.53
C ILE A 12 -2.75 3.20 5.44
N ASP A 13 -2.87 4.00 4.39
CA ASP A 13 -2.06 5.21 4.26
C ASP A 13 -2.78 6.43 4.84
N ARG A 14 -2.05 7.20 5.65
CA ARG A 14 -2.42 8.56 6.06
C ARG A 14 -1.34 9.51 5.53
N TYR A 15 -1.57 10.12 4.37
CA TYR A 15 -0.78 11.28 3.98
C TYR A 15 -1.03 12.41 4.98
N ARG A 16 -0.04 12.68 5.83
CA ARG A 16 -0.03 13.84 6.70
C ARG A 16 0.32 15.08 5.87
N SER A 17 -0.63 15.53 5.03
CA SER A 17 -0.51 16.78 4.30
C SER A 17 -1.35 17.85 4.99
N PRO A 18 -0.83 19.05 5.27
CA PRO A 18 -1.63 20.16 5.79
C PRO A 18 -2.74 20.64 4.83
N ARG A 19 -2.84 20.04 3.63
CA ARG A 19 -3.89 20.29 2.62
C ARG A 19 -4.93 19.18 2.49
N ILE A 20 -4.76 18.06 3.20
CA ILE A 20 -5.64 16.88 3.10
C ILE A 20 -6.23 16.63 4.49
N GLU A 21 -7.55 16.65 4.60
CA GLU A 21 -8.27 16.45 5.87
C GLU A 21 -8.01 15.06 6.48
N ASP A 22 -8.08 14.98 7.81
CA ASP A 22 -7.72 13.79 8.59
C ASP A 22 -8.71 12.64 8.35
N LEU A 23 -8.19 11.50 7.87
CA LEU A 23 -8.96 10.40 7.28
C LEU A 23 -9.48 9.41 8.33
N SER A 24 -10.44 9.85 9.14
CA SER A 24 -11.20 8.93 10.01
C SER A 24 -11.88 7.77 9.25
N CYS A 25 -12.23 7.98 7.97
CA CYS A 25 -12.89 6.98 7.12
C CYS A 25 -11.98 5.79 6.75
N CYS A 26 -10.73 6.01 6.34
CA CYS A 26 -9.84 4.93 5.89
C CYS A 26 -9.55 3.91 7.01
N LEU A 27 -9.44 4.39 8.26
CA LEU A 27 -9.31 3.52 9.43
C LEU A 27 -10.58 2.67 9.65
N SER A 28 -11.76 3.26 9.43
CA SER A 28 -13.04 2.56 9.54
C SER A 28 -13.19 1.48 8.45
N ASP A 29 -12.80 1.79 7.22
CA ASP A 29 -12.84 0.85 6.10
C ASP A 29 -11.90 -0.33 6.32
N ALA A 30 -10.67 -0.08 6.77
CA ALA A 30 -9.73 -1.14 7.06
C ALA A 30 -10.18 -2.04 8.23
N LYS A 31 -10.81 -1.46 9.27
CA LYS A 31 -11.42 -2.24 10.36
C LYS A 31 -12.57 -3.10 9.85
N SER A 32 -13.42 -2.54 9.00
CA SER A 32 -14.56 -3.26 8.40
C SER A 32 -14.07 -4.40 7.52
N TYR A 33 -13.02 -4.16 6.72
CA TYR A 33 -12.41 -5.18 5.88
C TYR A 33 -11.76 -6.29 6.71
N ARG A 34 -10.99 -5.93 7.74
CA ARG A 34 -10.44 -6.91 8.70
C ARG A 34 -11.54 -7.76 9.32
N ASN A 35 -12.62 -7.14 9.79
CA ASN A 35 -13.74 -7.87 10.37
C ASN A 35 -14.39 -8.82 9.37
N HIS A 36 -14.53 -8.42 8.11
CA HIS A 36 -15.07 -9.30 7.06
C HIS A 36 -14.18 -10.54 6.84
N LEU A 37 -12.85 -10.36 6.79
CA LEU A 37 -11.91 -11.48 6.68
C LEU A 37 -12.07 -12.49 7.82
N ILE A 38 -12.23 -12.01 9.06
CA ILE A 38 -12.36 -12.87 10.23
C ILE A 38 -13.73 -13.55 10.27
N THR A 39 -14.80 -12.78 10.09
CA THR A 39 -16.17 -13.25 10.35
C THR A 39 -16.79 -14.00 9.18
N SER A 40 -16.50 -13.58 7.95
CA SER A 40 -17.12 -14.13 6.74
C SER A 40 -16.20 -15.15 6.06
N LEU A 41 -14.90 -14.85 6.00
CA LEU A 41 -13.91 -15.72 5.38
C LEU A 41 -13.17 -16.63 6.37
N HIS A 42 -13.44 -16.49 7.67
CA HIS A 42 -12.87 -17.31 8.75
C HIS A 42 -11.33 -17.33 8.74
N VAL A 43 -10.71 -16.24 8.30
CA VAL A 43 -9.25 -16.09 8.30
C VAL A 43 -8.78 -15.98 9.77
N PRO A 44 -7.83 -16.84 10.22
CA PRO A 44 -7.29 -16.74 11.57
C PRO A 44 -6.65 -15.37 11.81
N GLU A 45 -6.90 -14.76 12.97
CA GLU A 45 -6.42 -13.40 13.24
C GLU A 45 -4.89 -13.29 13.17
N GLU A 46 -4.16 -14.35 13.55
CA GLU A 46 -2.71 -14.43 13.46
C GLU A 46 -2.18 -14.35 12.01
N ASN A 47 -3.01 -14.72 11.04
CA ASN A 47 -2.69 -14.68 9.63
C ASN A 47 -2.97 -13.30 9.00
N ILE A 48 -3.60 -12.37 9.75
CA ILE A 48 -3.93 -11.03 9.29
C ILE A 48 -2.96 -10.01 9.91
N LEU A 49 -2.27 -9.25 9.07
CA LEU A 49 -1.51 -8.08 9.50
C LEU A 49 -2.19 -6.80 9.00
N CYS A 50 -2.45 -5.86 9.89
CA CYS A 50 -2.87 -4.51 9.53
C CYS A 50 -1.74 -3.53 9.81
N LEU A 51 -1.24 -2.84 8.78
CA LEU A 51 -0.32 -1.72 8.91
C LEU A 51 -1.12 -0.42 8.87
N THR A 52 -0.99 0.40 9.90
CA THR A 52 -1.69 1.68 10.00
C THR A 52 -0.69 2.81 10.19
N ASP A 53 -1.04 3.99 9.70
CA ASP A 53 -0.44 5.27 10.10
C ASP A 53 1.04 5.36 9.75
N GLU A 54 1.88 5.76 10.71
CA GLU A 54 3.33 5.91 10.58
C GLU A 54 4.04 4.59 10.23
N ALA A 55 3.40 3.44 10.43
CA ALA A 55 3.94 2.14 10.04
C ALA A 55 3.64 1.76 8.58
N ALA A 56 2.65 2.41 7.95
CA ALA A 56 2.23 2.14 6.58
C ALA A 56 3.03 2.95 5.54
N THR A 57 4.30 3.23 5.83
CA THR A 57 5.22 3.79 4.82
C THR A 57 5.43 2.79 3.70
N ARG A 58 5.88 3.25 2.52
CA ARG A 58 6.25 2.36 1.41
C ARG A 58 7.21 1.26 1.84
N ASP A 59 8.24 1.60 2.61
CA ASP A 59 9.21 0.61 3.11
C ASP A 59 8.56 -0.34 4.13
N GLY A 60 7.67 0.16 4.99
CA GLY A 60 6.88 -0.66 5.91
C GLY A 60 6.01 -1.69 5.17
N ILE A 61 5.29 -1.25 4.13
CA ILE A 61 4.45 -2.12 3.29
C ILE A 61 5.30 -3.16 2.55
N LEU A 62 6.42 -2.75 1.93
CA LEU A 62 7.31 -3.69 1.23
C LEU A 62 7.92 -4.71 2.18
N ASN A 63 8.33 -4.30 3.38
CA ASN A 63 8.86 -5.21 4.40
C ASN A 63 7.78 -6.16 4.92
N ALA A 64 6.53 -5.70 5.08
CA ALA A 64 5.42 -6.56 5.44
C ALA A 64 5.09 -7.56 4.32
N LEU A 65 5.05 -7.13 3.05
CA LEU A 65 4.84 -8.05 1.93
C LEU A 65 5.91 -9.14 1.90
N ARG A 66 7.19 -8.76 2.07
CA ARG A 66 8.30 -9.72 2.13
C ARG A 66 8.16 -10.70 3.29
N SER A 67 7.99 -10.20 4.50
CA SER A 67 7.97 -11.04 5.71
C SER A 67 6.69 -11.88 5.84
N ARG A 68 5.54 -11.37 5.38
CA ARG A 68 4.24 -12.03 5.56
C ARG A 68 3.87 -12.98 4.42
N PHE A 69 4.32 -12.69 3.20
CA PHE A 69 4.01 -13.50 2.03
C PHE A 69 5.22 -14.24 1.50
N LEU A 70 6.31 -13.54 1.19
CA LEU A 70 7.42 -14.13 0.44
C LEU A 70 8.34 -15.01 1.29
N GLN A 71 8.47 -14.71 2.59
CA GLN A 71 9.38 -15.38 3.52
C GLN A 71 8.62 -16.13 4.62
N ASN A 72 7.38 -16.50 4.36
CA ASN A 72 6.52 -17.17 5.31
C ASN A 72 6.38 -18.66 4.94
N ASP A 73 7.18 -19.51 5.59
CA ASP A 73 7.20 -20.96 5.35
C ASP A 73 5.87 -21.68 5.67
N LYS A 74 4.90 -20.96 6.27
CA LYS A 74 3.55 -21.47 6.50
C LYS A 74 2.66 -21.41 5.26
N ILE A 75 3.06 -20.67 4.22
CA ILE A 75 2.28 -20.51 2.99
C ILE A 75 2.68 -21.59 2.01
N GLY A 76 1.73 -22.49 1.72
CA GLY A 76 1.85 -23.53 0.71
C GLY A 76 1.26 -23.13 -0.65
N PRO A 77 1.45 -23.97 -1.69
CA PRO A 77 0.93 -23.72 -3.04
C PRO A 77 -0.60 -23.59 -3.13
N GLU A 78 -1.33 -24.18 -2.17
CA GLU A 78 -2.79 -24.20 -2.13
C GLU A 78 -3.38 -23.10 -1.24
N ASP A 79 -2.54 -22.24 -0.65
CA ASP A 79 -2.96 -21.18 0.26
C ASP A 79 -3.25 -19.87 -0.48
N ALA A 80 -4.15 -19.07 0.10
CA ALA A 80 -4.52 -17.77 -0.45
C ALA A 80 -3.76 -16.63 0.24
N MET A 81 -3.29 -15.67 -0.56
CA MET A 81 -2.69 -14.43 -0.08
C MET A 81 -3.56 -13.24 -0.52
N ILE A 82 -3.99 -12.43 0.44
CA ILE A 82 -4.84 -11.26 0.20
C ILE A 82 -4.05 -10.00 0.59
N PHE A 83 -3.83 -9.10 -0.37
CA PHE A 83 -3.31 -7.76 -0.11
C PHE A 83 -4.40 -6.72 -0.33
N GLY A 84 -4.76 -6.00 0.73
CA GLY A 84 -5.68 -4.86 0.68
C GLY A 84 -4.93 -3.56 0.99
N PHE A 85 -5.24 -2.50 0.26
CA PHE A 85 -4.71 -1.16 0.53
C PHE A 85 -5.86 -0.16 0.57
N VAL A 86 -5.89 0.66 1.62
CA VAL A 86 -6.91 1.70 1.82
C VAL A 86 -6.20 3.02 2.08
N GLY A 87 -6.27 3.95 1.12
CA GLY A 87 -5.59 5.24 1.23
C GLY A 87 -5.89 6.12 0.02
N HIS A 88 -5.28 7.30 -0.03
CA HIS A 88 -5.33 8.13 -1.24
C HIS A 88 -4.46 7.50 -2.33
N GLY A 89 -5.07 7.16 -3.46
CA GLY A 89 -4.33 6.98 -4.71
C GLY A 89 -3.76 8.34 -5.13
N ALA A 90 -2.50 8.36 -5.52
CA ALA A 90 -1.90 9.52 -6.14
C ALA A 90 -1.43 9.11 -7.55
N GLN A 91 -1.79 9.94 -8.52
CA GLN A 91 -1.35 9.77 -9.89
C GLN A 91 0.03 10.41 -10.04
N VAL A 92 0.98 9.62 -10.52
CA VAL A 92 2.29 10.11 -10.97
C VAL A 92 2.34 10.02 -12.48
N GLU A 93 3.07 10.95 -13.10
CA GLU A 93 3.39 10.84 -14.52
C GLU A 93 4.06 9.49 -14.78
N ALA A 94 3.54 8.76 -15.77
CA ALA A 94 4.10 7.48 -16.15
C ALA A 94 5.56 7.65 -16.61
N PRO A 95 6.49 6.75 -16.22
CA PRO A 95 7.86 6.79 -16.73
C PRO A 95 7.90 6.69 -18.26
N ASP A 96 8.90 7.33 -18.88
CA ASP A 96 9.10 7.29 -20.34
C ASP A 96 9.09 5.84 -20.86
N GLY A 97 8.15 5.54 -21.77
CA GLY A 97 8.00 4.24 -22.42
C GLY A 97 6.86 3.36 -21.90
N TRP A 98 6.08 3.81 -20.92
CA TRP A 98 4.85 3.12 -20.50
C TRP A 98 3.67 3.51 -21.39
N ILE A 99 2.95 2.53 -21.96
CA ILE A 99 1.70 2.76 -22.70
C ILE A 99 0.58 2.91 -21.67
N ALA A 100 0.16 4.14 -21.41
CA ALA A 100 -1.04 4.46 -20.62
C ALA A 100 -2.05 5.16 -21.54
N ASP A 101 -3.29 4.69 -21.53
CA ASP A 101 -4.38 5.16 -22.43
C ASP A 101 -4.70 6.67 -22.22
N ASP A 102 -4.26 7.25 -21.10
CA ASP A 102 -4.42 8.68 -20.76
C ASP A 102 -3.20 9.27 -20.01
N MET A 103 -1.99 8.77 -20.29
CA MET A 103 -0.70 9.25 -19.71
C MET A 103 -0.52 9.19 -18.18
N MET A 104 -1.47 8.61 -17.42
CA MET A 104 -1.44 8.61 -15.95
C MET A 104 -1.20 7.20 -15.39
N SER A 105 -0.17 7.04 -14.56
CA SER A 105 0.11 5.82 -13.81
C SER A 105 -0.28 6.02 -12.34
N GLU A 106 -1.16 5.15 -11.83
CA GLU A 106 -1.47 5.14 -10.40
C GLU A 106 -0.30 4.51 -9.64
N SER A 107 0.36 5.30 -8.79
CA SER A 107 1.46 4.82 -7.95
C SER A 107 1.11 5.03 -6.49
N LEU A 108 1.24 3.97 -5.71
CA LEU A 108 1.21 4.05 -4.25
C LEU A 108 2.48 4.80 -3.82
N HIS A 109 2.33 6.05 -3.40
CA HIS A 109 3.45 6.94 -3.13
C HIS A 109 4.28 6.44 -1.93
N GLY A 110 5.60 6.51 -2.06
CA GLY A 110 6.52 6.44 -0.93
C GLY A 110 7.46 7.62 -0.98
N GLU A 111 7.38 8.46 0.05
CA GLU A 111 8.24 9.59 0.43
C GLU A 111 8.67 10.63 -0.65
N PRO A 112 8.62 11.95 -0.35
CA PRO A 112 8.74 13.02 -1.33
C PRO A 112 10.19 13.52 -1.56
N SER A 113 11.20 12.65 -1.64
CA SER A 113 12.61 13.10 -1.69
C SER A 113 13.23 13.23 -3.10
N HIS A 114 12.61 12.70 -4.16
CA HIS A 114 13.18 12.77 -5.52
C HIS A 114 12.51 13.79 -6.46
N ALA A 115 11.20 14.04 -6.35
CA ALA A 115 10.50 14.97 -7.23
C ALA A 115 10.94 16.43 -7.00
N GLN A 116 11.18 16.81 -5.74
CA GLN A 116 11.64 18.15 -5.38
C GLN A 116 13.02 18.46 -6.00
N ARG A 117 13.92 17.47 -5.99
CA ARG A 117 15.30 17.63 -6.52
C ARG A 117 15.32 17.82 -8.05
N LEU A 118 14.37 17.23 -8.76
CA LEU A 118 14.22 17.41 -10.21
C LEU A 118 13.62 18.78 -10.54
N MET A 119 12.64 19.27 -9.77
CA MET A 119 12.08 20.61 -9.98
C MET A 119 13.09 21.72 -9.66
N ASP A 120 13.90 21.55 -8.61
CA ASP A 120 14.95 22.51 -8.25
C ASP A 120 16.08 22.57 -9.30
N SER A 121 16.41 21.44 -9.94
CA SER A 121 17.40 21.40 -11.02
C SER A 121 16.94 22.08 -12.33
N LYS A 122 15.63 22.06 -12.61
CA LYS A 122 15.05 22.73 -13.79
C LYS A 122 14.87 24.23 -13.58
N ASN A 123 14.67 24.69 -12.35
CA ASN A 123 14.53 26.12 -12.03
C ASN A 123 15.87 26.88 -12.01
N LEU A 124 17.00 26.17 -11.85
CA LEU A 124 18.33 26.78 -11.93
C LEU A 124 18.78 27.05 -13.38
N ALA A 125 18.22 26.31 -14.35
CA ALA A 125 18.55 26.45 -15.77
C ALA A 125 17.78 27.58 -16.50
N SER A 126 16.81 28.22 -15.84
CA SER A 126 15.97 29.30 -16.43
C SER A 126 16.35 30.71 -15.98
N ARG A 127 17.44 30.87 -15.21
CA ARG A 127 17.94 32.16 -14.69
C ARG A 127 19.33 32.55 -15.20
N SER A 128 19.69 32.14 -16.42
CA SER A 128 20.88 32.65 -17.14
C SER A 128 20.44 33.51 -18.32
#